data_AF-A0A6N2KNQ6-F1
#
_entry.id   AF-A0A6N2KNQ6-F1
#
_cell.length_a   1.000
_cell.length_b   1.000
_cell.length_c   1.000
_cell.angle_alpha   90.00
_cell.angle_beta   90.00
_cell.angle_gamma   90.00
#
_symmetry.space_group_name_H-M   'P 1'
#
loop_
_entity.id
_entity.type
_entity.pdbx_description
1 polymer ?
#
loop_
_entity_poly.entity_id
_entity_poly.type
_entity_poly.pdbx_seq_one_letter_code
_entity_poly.pdbx_strand_id
1 'polypeptide(L)'
;MYLVRGCLPTAFVPLRGGLLQAQGQYPGEMRYSFSCKNKWGTRITPMVQWPDKSFTLGVAQSLAWRRSGLMVRPATQFSLCPTFGGSNPGLHAELIHSVNDHLNLICGCAATTHPSAFASLSIGRSKWNGNIGSSGFVMRLDTPLSNVGQTSFSVQINSGVEF
;
A
#
# COMPACT_ATOMS: atom_id res chain seq x y z
N MET A 1 -11.25 32.19 11.96
CA MET A 1 -10.28 31.74 10.93
C MET A 1 -10.70 30.33 10.53
N TYR A 2 -11.41 30.19 9.41
CA TYR A 2 -12.08 28.93 9.04
C TYR A 2 -11.10 27.98 8.34
N LEU A 3 -10.86 26.82 8.96
CA LEU A 3 -10.17 25.66 8.35
C LEU A 3 -11.05 25.06 7.26
N VAL A 4 -10.87 25.49 6.01
CA VAL A 4 -11.46 24.78 4.86
C VAL A 4 -10.63 23.53 4.61
N ARG A 5 -11.19 22.41 5.06
CA ARG A 5 -10.76 21.04 4.83
C ARG A 5 -10.55 20.84 3.31
N GLY A 6 -9.30 20.78 2.87
CA GLY A 6 -8.95 20.58 1.46
C GLY A 6 -9.64 19.33 0.91
N CYS A 7 -10.45 19.51 -0.12
CA CYS A 7 -11.03 18.39 -0.87
C CYS A 7 -9.87 17.73 -1.63
N LEU A 8 -9.60 16.44 -1.39
CA LEU A 8 -8.72 15.63 -2.24
C LEU A 8 -9.57 14.94 -3.32
N PRO A 9 -9.82 15.56 -4.50
CA PRO A 9 -10.38 14.83 -5.62
C PRO A 9 -9.48 13.64 -5.95
N THR A 10 -10.04 12.44 -5.78
CA THR A 10 -9.44 11.20 -6.28
C THR A 10 -10.33 10.68 -7.39
N ALA A 11 -9.80 10.69 -8.62
CA ALA A 11 -10.47 10.16 -9.79
C ALA A 11 -9.85 8.81 -10.15
N PHE A 12 -10.70 7.83 -10.41
CA PHE A 12 -10.31 6.50 -10.85
C PHE A 12 -10.90 6.24 -12.23
N VAL A 13 -10.03 5.90 -13.19
CA VAL A 13 -10.43 5.62 -14.57
C VAL A 13 -9.82 4.28 -14.99
N PRO A 14 -10.64 3.26 -15.29
CA PRO A 14 -10.13 2.02 -15.86
C PRO A 14 -9.66 2.26 -17.31
N LEU A 15 -8.43 1.86 -17.63
CA LEU A 15 -7.81 2.09 -18.94
C LEU A 15 -7.03 0.83 -19.38
N ARG A 16 -7.42 0.24 -20.52
CA ARG A 16 -6.74 -0.89 -21.20
C ARG A 16 -6.31 -2.05 -20.28
N GLY A 17 -7.15 -2.43 -19.30
CA GLY A 17 -6.85 -3.51 -18.35
C GLY A 17 -6.02 -3.11 -17.13
N GLY A 18 -5.75 -1.81 -16.96
CA GLY A 18 -5.22 -1.20 -15.75
C GLY A 18 -6.17 -0.17 -15.14
N LEU A 19 -5.79 0.38 -14.00
CA LEU A 19 -6.50 1.43 -13.28
C LEU A 19 -5.62 2.67 -13.22
N LEU A 20 -6.06 3.75 -13.86
CA LEU A 20 -5.48 5.07 -13.68
C LEU A 20 -6.14 5.74 -12.49
N GLN A 21 -5.33 6.27 -11.58
CA GLN A 21 -5.76 7.03 -10.43
C GLN A 21 -5.03 8.36 -10.42
N ALA A 22 -5.81 9.43 -10.46
CA ALA A 22 -5.32 10.79 -10.23
C ALA A 22 -5.84 11.24 -8.86
N GLN A 23 -4.93 11.55 -7.95
CA GLN A 23 -5.23 12.08 -6.62
C GLN A 23 -4.57 13.44 -6.51
N GLY A 24 -5.30 14.49 -6.16
CA GLY A 24 -4.67 15.80 -5.96
C GLY A 24 -5.34 16.56 -4.85
N GLN A 25 -4.58 17.41 -4.16
CA GLN A 25 -5.11 18.45 -3.28
C GLN A 25 -4.87 19.78 -3.97
N TYR A 26 -5.95 20.53 -4.24
CA TYR A 26 -5.84 21.83 -4.89
C TYR A 26 -6.02 22.97 -3.89
N PRO A 27 -5.17 24.02 -3.90
CA PRO A 27 -3.88 24.14 -4.62
C PRO A 27 -2.77 23.37 -3.88
N GLY A 28 -1.96 22.58 -4.59
CA GLY A 28 -0.92 21.77 -3.95
C GLY A 28 -0.54 20.50 -4.69
N GLU A 29 -0.32 19.42 -3.93
CA GLU A 29 0.21 18.15 -4.43
C GLU A 29 -0.72 17.45 -5.41
N MET A 30 -0.19 17.05 -6.57
CA MET A 30 -0.84 16.23 -7.58
C MET A 30 -0.08 14.91 -7.71
N ARG A 31 -0.78 13.80 -7.53
CA ARG A 31 -0.27 12.45 -7.64
C ARG A 31 -1.00 11.72 -8.76
N TYR A 32 -0.27 11.39 -9.81
CA TYR A 32 -0.74 10.54 -10.89
C TYR A 32 -0.19 9.14 -10.68
N SER A 33 -1.04 8.14 -10.71
CA SER A 33 -0.65 6.73 -10.58
C SER A 33 -1.40 5.89 -11.59
N PHE A 34 -0.71 4.96 -12.21
CA PHE A 34 -1.33 3.99 -13.11
C PHE A 34 -0.97 2.60 -12.61
N SER A 35 -1.93 1.70 -12.49
CA SER A 35 -1.71 0.35 -11.97
C SER A 35 -2.20 -0.68 -12.98
N CYS A 36 -1.31 -1.46 -13.57
CA CYS A 36 -1.66 -2.59 -14.41
C CYS A 36 -1.26 -3.90 -13.73
N LYS A 37 -2.03 -4.97 -13.97
CA LYS A 37 -1.73 -6.32 -13.46
C LYS A 37 -1.67 -7.29 -14.62
N ASN A 38 -0.61 -8.08 -14.71
CA ASN A 38 -0.48 -9.12 -15.72
C ASN A 38 -1.19 -10.42 -15.28
N LYS A 39 -1.32 -11.37 -16.21
CA LYS A 39 -1.92 -12.70 -15.94
C LYS A 39 -1.13 -13.55 -14.95
N TRP A 40 0.15 -13.21 -14.73
CA TRP A 40 1.11 -13.94 -13.90
C TRP A 40 1.11 -13.42 -12.45
N GLY A 41 0.29 -12.41 -12.15
CA GLY A 41 0.18 -11.82 -10.82
C GLY A 41 1.18 -10.72 -10.49
N THR A 42 2.02 -10.30 -11.44
CA THR A 42 2.82 -9.08 -11.36
C THR A 42 1.93 -7.87 -11.54
N ARG A 43 2.05 -6.90 -10.65
CA ARG A 43 1.40 -5.59 -10.70
C ARG A 43 2.46 -4.53 -10.84
N ILE A 44 2.33 -3.67 -11.84
CA ILE A 44 3.25 -2.55 -12.07
C ILE A 44 2.45 -1.26 -11.88
N THR A 45 2.98 -0.38 -11.04
CA THR A 45 2.33 0.86 -10.59
C THR A 45 3.29 2.05 -10.71
N PRO A 46 3.51 2.61 -11.91
CA PRO A 46 4.20 3.88 -12.04
C PRO A 46 3.40 5.02 -11.40
N MET A 47 4.13 5.95 -10.81
CA MET A 47 3.57 7.05 -10.06
C MET A 47 4.44 8.29 -10.21
N VAL A 48 3.80 9.42 -10.48
CA VAL A 48 4.45 10.73 -10.62
C VAL A 48 3.79 11.66 -9.62
N GLN A 49 4.59 12.31 -8.79
CA GLN A 49 4.14 13.32 -7.85
C GLN A 49 4.67 14.69 -8.23
N TRP A 50 3.76 15.65 -8.36
CA TRP A 50 4.00 17.07 -8.58
C TRP A 50 3.54 17.84 -7.33
N PRO A 51 4.21 18.92 -6.89
CA PRO A 51 5.35 19.60 -7.51
C PRO A 51 6.72 19.05 -7.12
N ASP A 52 6.78 18.04 -6.26
CA ASP A 52 8.03 17.40 -5.79
C ASP A 52 8.85 16.80 -6.96
N LYS A 53 8.22 16.54 -8.12
CA LYS A 53 8.84 15.91 -9.30
C LYS A 53 9.45 14.55 -8.97
N SER A 54 8.90 13.85 -7.98
CA SER A 54 9.29 12.49 -7.65
C SER A 54 8.57 11.49 -8.54
N PHE A 55 9.31 10.49 -8.98
CA PHE A 55 8.81 9.37 -9.76
C PHE A 55 9.02 8.08 -8.97
N THR A 56 7.93 7.38 -8.65
CA THR A 56 7.97 6.09 -7.95
C THR A 56 7.47 4.99 -8.88
N LEU A 57 8.20 3.88 -8.96
CA LEU A 57 7.78 2.71 -9.74
C LEU A 57 7.50 1.54 -8.80
N GLY A 58 6.23 1.29 -8.48
CA GLY A 58 5.83 0.14 -7.67
C GLY A 58 5.73 -1.14 -8.50
N VAL A 59 6.44 -2.20 -8.11
CA VAL A 59 6.38 -3.53 -8.72
C VAL A 59 6.01 -4.53 -7.63
N ALA A 60 4.83 -5.14 -7.73
CA ALA A 60 4.39 -6.16 -6.79
C ALA A 60 4.19 -7.50 -7.49
N GLN A 61 4.95 -8.51 -7.09
CA GLN A 61 4.91 -9.88 -7.60
C GLN A 61 4.25 -10.80 -6.57
N SER A 62 3.14 -11.44 -6.95
CA SER A 62 2.66 -12.59 -6.18
C SER A 62 3.60 -13.77 -6.42
N LEU A 63 4.06 -14.43 -5.36
CA LEU A 63 5.02 -15.54 -5.41
C LEU A 63 4.38 -16.90 -5.11
N ALA A 64 3.42 -16.90 -4.17
CA ALA A 64 2.69 -18.10 -3.79
C ALA A 64 1.20 -17.79 -3.75
N TRP A 65 0.38 -18.78 -4.10
CA TRP A 65 -1.07 -18.68 -4.12
C TRP A 65 -1.64 -19.78 -3.23
N ARG A 66 -2.64 -19.43 -2.43
CA ARG A 66 -3.38 -20.35 -1.57
C ARG A 66 -4.85 -20.28 -1.94
N ARG A 67 -5.54 -21.41 -1.90
CA ARG A 67 -7.01 -21.43 -1.97
C ARG A 67 -7.56 -21.11 -0.59
N SER A 68 -8.40 -20.09 -0.48
CA SER A 68 -9.22 -19.81 0.70
C SER A 68 -10.68 -19.92 0.25
N GLY A 69 -11.33 -21.02 0.66
CA GLY A 69 -12.66 -21.40 0.17
C GLY A 69 -12.71 -21.52 -1.37
N LEU A 70 -13.57 -20.72 -1.99
CA LEU A 70 -13.77 -20.68 -3.44
C LEU A 70 -12.83 -19.72 -4.20
N MET A 71 -11.96 -18.99 -3.51
CA MET A 71 -11.09 -17.98 -4.11
C MET A 71 -9.61 -18.34 -3.97
N VAL A 72 -8.82 -18.07 -5.02
CA VAL A 72 -7.36 -18.17 -4.97
C VAL A 72 -6.80 -16.80 -4.61
N ARG A 73 -6.09 -16.72 -3.48
CA ARG A 73 -5.46 -15.49 -2.99
C ARG A 73 -3.94 -15.64 -2.93
N PRO A 74 -3.17 -14.56 -3.11
CA PRO A 74 -1.72 -14.61 -2.96
C PRO A 74 -1.36 -14.88 -1.49
N ALA A 75 -0.68 -16.00 -1.26
CA ALA A 75 -0.14 -16.39 0.04
C ALA A 75 1.15 -15.62 0.36
N THR A 76 1.97 -15.33 -0.66
CA THR A 76 3.17 -14.51 -0.50
C THR A 76 3.24 -13.53 -1.67
N GLN A 77 3.48 -12.27 -1.36
CA GLN A 77 3.63 -11.19 -2.33
C GLN A 77 4.86 -10.37 -1.96
N PHE A 78 5.72 -10.15 -2.95
CA PHE A 78 6.85 -9.25 -2.84
C PHE A 78 6.50 -7.94 -3.55
N SER A 79 6.91 -6.81 -3.00
CA SER A 79 6.67 -5.47 -3.53
C SER A 79 7.96 -4.66 -3.47
N LEU A 80 8.27 -3.93 -4.53
CA LEU A 80 9.44 -3.09 -4.66
C LEU A 80 9.03 -1.74 -5.26
N CYS A 81 9.41 -0.65 -4.61
CA CYS A 81 9.03 0.71 -4.94
C CYS A 81 10.27 1.61 -4.89
N PRO A 82 11.13 1.63 -5.93
CA PRO A 82 12.11 2.68 -6.11
C PRO A 82 11.44 4.03 -6.40
N THR A 83 11.93 5.07 -5.74
CA THR A 83 11.57 6.48 -5.94
C THR A 83 12.79 7.26 -6.39
N PHE A 84 12.66 7.94 -7.52
CA PHE A 84 13.68 8.77 -8.16
C PHE A 84 13.26 10.23 -8.16
N GLY A 85 14.20 11.12 -7.81
CA GLY A 85 13.95 12.55 -7.76
C GLY A 85 13.11 12.99 -6.55
N GLY A 86 12.83 14.29 -6.50
CA GLY A 86 12.14 14.94 -5.41
C GLY A 86 12.93 15.03 -4.11
N SER A 87 12.22 15.36 -3.04
CA SER A 87 12.80 15.68 -1.74
C SER A 87 13.22 14.44 -0.94
N ASN A 88 12.71 13.26 -1.33
CA ASN A 88 12.97 12.00 -0.63
C ASN A 88 13.16 10.82 -1.60
N PRO A 89 14.27 10.78 -2.35
CA PRO A 89 14.63 9.62 -3.16
C PRO A 89 14.94 8.43 -2.25
N GLY A 90 14.65 7.23 -2.73
CA GLY A 90 14.89 6.01 -1.97
C GLY A 90 14.35 4.75 -2.63
N LEU A 91 14.61 3.61 -2.00
CA LEU A 91 14.08 2.30 -2.38
C LEU A 91 13.23 1.77 -1.24
N HIS A 92 12.02 1.31 -1.51
CA HIS A 92 11.21 0.60 -0.52
C HIS A 92 10.89 -0.80 -1.01
N ALA A 93 11.18 -1.81 -0.20
CA ALA A 93 10.85 -3.20 -0.44
C ALA A 93 9.91 -3.71 0.65
N GLU A 94 8.86 -4.42 0.29
CA GLU A 94 7.93 -5.05 1.23
C GLU A 94 7.67 -6.51 0.82
N LEU A 95 7.65 -7.39 1.80
CA LEU A 95 7.25 -8.79 1.68
C LEU A 95 5.99 -8.99 2.52
N ILE A 96 4.90 -9.29 1.84
CA ILE A 96 3.60 -9.62 2.44
C ILE A 96 3.47 -11.14 2.44
N HIS A 97 3.26 -11.72 3.61
CA HIS A 97 3.04 -13.14 3.80
C HIS A 97 1.75 -13.38 4.59
N SER A 98 0.78 -14.04 3.94
CA SER A 98 -0.51 -14.38 4.53
C SER A 98 -0.41 -15.74 5.24
N VAL A 99 -0.21 -15.72 6.55
CA VAL A 99 -0.06 -16.94 7.38
C VAL A 99 -1.38 -17.71 7.45
N ASN A 100 -2.50 -17.00 7.65
CA ASN A 100 -3.83 -17.59 7.77
C ASN A 100 -4.89 -16.71 7.07
N ASP A 101 -6.13 -17.17 6.96
CA ASP A 101 -7.27 -16.40 6.45
C ASP A 101 -7.51 -15.12 7.28
N HIS A 102 -7.13 -15.16 8.55
CA HIS A 102 -7.29 -14.05 9.50
C HIS A 102 -6.01 -13.26 9.81
N LEU A 103 -4.85 -13.67 9.30
CA LEU A 103 -3.57 -13.07 9.71
C LEU A 103 -2.61 -12.94 8.52
N ASN A 104 -2.21 -11.70 8.27
CA ASN A 104 -1.22 -11.29 7.28
C ASN A 104 -0.05 -10.59 8.00
N LEU A 105 1.15 -11.07 7.74
CA LEU A 105 2.40 -10.44 8.16
C LEU A 105 2.97 -9.67 6.99
N ILE A 106 3.46 -8.47 7.25
CA ILE A 106 4.10 -7.60 6.27
C ILE A 106 5.44 -7.19 6.89
N CYS A 107 6.54 -7.55 6.23
CA CYS A 107 7.86 -7.12 6.62
C CYS A 107 8.45 -6.32 5.46
N GLY A 108 8.99 -5.15 5.72
CA GLY A 108 9.58 -4.30 4.69
C GLY A 108 10.83 -3.59 5.17
N CYS A 109 11.50 -2.96 4.22
CA CYS A 109 12.62 -2.08 4.46
C CYS A 109 12.58 -0.95 3.43
N ALA A 110 12.90 0.26 3.88
CA ALA A 110 12.98 1.46 3.07
C ALA A 110 14.39 2.04 3.24
N ALA A 111 15.16 2.12 2.18
CA ALA A 111 16.38 2.92 2.13
C ALA A 111 16.02 4.31 1.59
N THR A 112 15.76 5.26 2.49
CA THR A 112 15.42 6.64 2.15
C THR A 112 16.49 7.60 2.67
N THR A 113 16.63 8.74 2.01
CA THR A 113 17.58 9.80 2.41
C THR A 113 17.23 10.43 3.75
N HIS A 114 15.95 10.49 4.09
CA HIS A 114 15.45 11.04 5.35
C HIS A 114 14.68 9.96 6.12
N PRO A 115 15.36 9.13 6.93
CA PRO A 115 14.71 8.08 7.69
C PRO A 115 13.89 8.67 8.83
N SER A 116 12.63 8.26 8.96
CA SER A 116 11.71 8.71 10.02
C SER A 116 11.12 7.53 10.76
N ALA A 117 10.78 7.69 12.04
CA ALA A 117 10.02 6.66 12.76
C ALA A 117 8.53 6.95 12.62
N PHE A 118 7.75 5.94 12.26
CA PHE A 118 6.30 6.08 12.09
C PHE A 118 5.58 4.87 12.69
N ALA A 119 4.51 5.12 13.45
CA ALA A 119 3.64 4.07 13.94
C ALA A 119 2.20 4.40 13.52
N SER A 120 1.50 3.43 12.95
CA SER A 120 0.08 3.57 12.59
C SER A 120 -0.72 2.36 13.02
N LEU A 121 -1.93 2.64 13.48
CA LEU A 121 -2.95 1.66 13.82
C LEU A 121 -4.20 2.00 13.00
N SER A 122 -4.63 1.08 12.15
CA SER A 122 -5.85 1.20 11.35
C SER A 122 -6.83 0.11 11.74
N ILE A 123 -8.08 0.47 11.99
CA ILE A 123 -9.15 -0.49 12.29
C ILE A 123 -10.17 -0.38 11.16
N GLY A 124 -10.41 -1.49 10.48
CA GLY A 124 -11.34 -1.59 9.35
C GLY A 124 -12.47 -2.56 9.63
N ARG A 125 -13.67 -2.26 9.12
CA ARG A 125 -14.81 -3.19 9.14
C ARG A 125 -15.21 -3.50 7.71
N SER A 126 -15.32 -4.79 7.38
CA SER A 126 -15.92 -5.22 6.12
C SER A 126 -17.44 -5.36 6.30
N LYS A 127 -18.23 -4.73 5.43
CA LYS A 127 -19.69 -4.89 5.39
C LYS A 127 -20.02 -5.85 4.26
N TRP A 128 -20.44 -7.06 4.57
CA TRP A 128 -20.97 -8.02 3.59
C TRP A 128 -22.48 -7.77 3.40
N ASN A 129 -22.97 -7.90 2.17
CA ASN A 129 -24.37 -7.66 1.81
C ASN A 129 -25.26 -8.79 2.35
N GLY A 130 -25.62 -8.74 3.64
CA GLY A 130 -26.63 -9.61 4.27
C GLY A 130 -26.17 -10.54 5.40
N ASN A 131 -24.90 -10.51 5.85
CA ASN A 131 -24.46 -11.26 7.05
C ASN A 131 -23.33 -10.53 7.82
N ILE A 132 -23.05 -10.98 9.05
CA ILE A 132 -22.10 -10.42 10.04
C ILE A 132 -20.77 -10.00 9.37
N GLY A 133 -20.40 -8.73 9.57
CA GLY A 133 -19.19 -8.14 9.00
C GLY A 133 -17.94 -8.43 9.81
N SER A 134 -16.83 -8.76 9.16
CA SER A 134 -15.53 -9.00 9.82
C SER A 134 -14.82 -7.68 10.15
N SER A 135 -14.20 -7.61 11.33
CA SER A 135 -13.43 -6.46 11.82
C SER A 135 -11.93 -6.76 11.85
N GLY A 136 -11.17 -6.08 10.99
CA GLY A 136 -9.72 -6.19 10.94
C GLY A 136 -9.03 -5.04 11.65
N PHE A 137 -7.85 -5.30 12.21
CA PHE A 137 -6.90 -4.27 12.62
C PHE A 137 -5.56 -4.45 11.92
N VAL A 138 -4.92 -3.33 11.59
CA VAL A 138 -3.61 -3.27 10.95
C VAL A 138 -2.73 -2.38 11.81
N MET A 139 -1.67 -2.96 12.36
CA MET A 139 -0.64 -2.22 13.09
C MET A 139 0.63 -2.21 12.24
N ARG A 140 1.12 -1.02 11.89
CA ARG A 140 2.36 -0.81 11.15
C ARG A 140 3.32 0.02 11.98
N LEU A 141 4.53 -0.48 12.16
CA LEU A 141 5.62 0.16 12.88
C LEU A 141 6.83 0.24 11.95
N ASP A 142 7.23 1.46 11.61
CA ASP A 142 8.40 1.76 10.82
C ASP A 142 9.44 2.42 11.73
N THR A 143 10.63 1.83 11.81
CA THR A 143 11.71 2.31 12.68
C THR A 143 13.00 2.44 11.89
N PRO A 144 13.71 3.58 12.00
CA PRO A 144 15.03 3.74 11.42
C PRO A 144 16.02 2.84 12.17
N LEU A 145 16.62 1.88 11.46
CA LEU A 145 17.72 1.08 12.00
C LEU A 145 19.03 1.73 11.54
N SER A 146 19.89 2.06 12.51
CA SER A 146 21.16 2.79 12.36
C SER A 146 21.88 2.58 11.00
N ASN A 147 22.33 3.67 10.38
CA ASN A 147 23.16 3.78 9.17
C ASN A 147 22.73 3.04 7.88
N VAL A 148 21.69 2.20 7.87
CA VAL A 148 21.38 1.32 6.71
C VAL A 148 19.95 1.48 6.17
N GLY A 149 19.09 2.25 6.83
CA GLY A 149 17.76 2.60 6.33
C GLY A 149 16.65 2.41 7.37
N GLN A 150 15.41 2.62 6.93
CA GLN A 150 14.19 2.48 7.73
C GLN A 150 13.58 1.09 7.54
N THR A 151 13.67 0.24 8.55
CA THR A 151 12.97 -1.05 8.55
C THR A 151 11.50 -0.85 8.89
N SER A 152 10.61 -1.49 8.13
CA SER A 152 9.16 -1.47 8.36
C SER A 152 8.67 -2.85 8.75
N PHE A 153 7.83 -2.92 9.78
CA PHE A 153 7.16 -4.15 10.16
C PHE A 153 5.69 -3.85 10.42
N SER A 154 4.83 -4.55 9.71
CA SER A 154 3.38 -4.39 9.81
C SER A 154 2.71 -5.74 10.00
N VAL A 155 1.81 -5.79 10.97
CA VAL A 155 0.98 -6.94 11.26
C VAL A 155 -0.46 -6.54 10.95
N GLN A 156 -1.05 -7.23 9.99
CA GLN A 156 -2.46 -7.10 9.66
C GLN A 156 -3.21 -8.33 10.17
N ILE A 157 -4.05 -8.13 11.17
CA ILE A 157 -4.92 -9.17 11.70
C ILE A 157 -6.34 -8.86 11.22
N ASN A 158 -6.79 -9.63 10.25
CA ASN A 158 -8.17 -9.60 9.78
C ASN A 158 -8.99 -10.55 10.64
N SER A 159 -9.35 -10.10 11.84
CA SER A 159 -10.18 -10.90 12.73
C SER A 159 -11.62 -10.94 12.22
N GLY A 160 -12.24 -12.11 12.26
CA GLY A 160 -13.69 -12.19 12.13
C GLY A 160 -14.32 -11.95 13.49
N VAL A 161 -14.04 -10.84 14.20
CA VAL A 161 -14.74 -10.60 15.46
C VAL A 161 -16.19 -10.30 15.13
N GLU A 162 -17.01 -11.32 15.33
CA GLU A 162 -18.46 -11.30 15.36
C GLU A 162 -18.86 -10.46 16.58
N PHE A 163 -19.57 -9.36 16.36
CA PHE A 163 -20.25 -8.60 17.39
C PHE A 163 -21.74 -8.58 17.04
#